data_AF-A0A2D7YPD3-F1
#
_entry.id   AF-A0A2D7YPD3-F1
#
_cell.length_a   1.000
_cell.length_b   1.000
_cell.length_c   1.000
_cell.angle_alpha   90.00
_cell.angle_beta   90.00
_cell.angle_gamma   90.00
#
_symmetry.space_group_name_H-M   'P 1'
#
loop_
_entity.id
_entity.type
_entity.pdbx_description
1 polymer ?
#
loop_
_entity_poly.entity_id
_entity_poly.type
_entity_poly.pdbx_seq_one_letter_code
_entity_poly.pdbx_strand_id
1 'polypeptide(L)' 'MNEYPPLQFHACKQDPEVDYSWEEYDARGIYLCRVCDKCQDAKLSMFRQAVLTNSNYEADEAIEEDS' A
#
# COMPACT_ATOMS: atom_id res chain seq x y z
N MET A 1 -12.98 5.16 -24.75
CA MET A 1 -12.39 5.89 -23.62
C MET A 1 -11.40 4.94 -22.98
N ASN A 2 -10.13 5.31 -22.85
CA ASN A 2 -9.11 4.40 -22.30
C ASN A 2 -9.20 4.45 -20.77
N GLU A 3 -10.10 3.66 -20.22
CA GLU A 3 -10.34 3.54 -18.78
C GLU A 3 -9.22 2.71 -18.14
N TYR A 4 -8.05 3.31 -17.97
CA TYR A 4 -7.06 2.73 -17.08
C TYR A 4 -7.60 2.81 -15.65
N PRO A 5 -7.59 1.70 -14.89
CA PRO A 5 -8.09 1.70 -13.52
C PRO A 5 -7.30 2.68 -12.65
N PRO A 6 -7.92 3.23 -11.58
CA PRO A 6 -7.23 4.14 -10.66
C PRO A 6 -5.95 3.49 -10.13
N LEU A 7 -4.87 4.25 -10.02
CA LEU A 7 -3.57 3.73 -9.54
C LEU A 7 -3.63 3.13 -8.13
N GLN A 8 -4.63 3.53 -7.34
CA GLN A 8 -4.99 2.92 -6.05
C GLN A 8 -5.24 1.41 -6.15
N PHE A 9 -5.86 0.94 -7.24
CA PHE A 9 -6.16 -0.47 -7.51
C PHE A 9 -5.23 -1.07 -8.57
N HIS A 10 -4.07 -0.46 -8.79
CA HIS A 10 -3.13 -0.95 -9.79
C HIS A 10 -2.59 -2.33 -9.39
N ALA A 11 -2.87 -3.32 -10.24
CA ALA A 11 -2.30 -4.64 -10.15
C ALA A 11 -0.87 -4.60 -10.71
N CYS A 12 0.11 -4.34 -9.84
CA CYS A 12 1.53 -4.42 -10.21
C CYS A 12 1.81 -5.84 -10.71
N LYS A 13 2.19 -5.99 -11.98
CA LYS A 13 2.70 -7.28 -12.47
C LYS A 13 4.03 -7.54 -11.79
N GLN A 14 4.24 -8.76 -11.29
CA GLN A 14 5.53 -9.19 -10.73
C GLN A 14 6.53 -9.51 -11.85
N ASP A 15 6.57 -8.65 -12.87
CA ASP A 15 7.43 -8.83 -14.02
C ASP A 15 8.64 -7.90 -13.87
N PRO A 16 9.82 -8.44 -13.49
CA PRO A 16 11.01 -7.64 -13.23
C PRO A 16 11.55 -6.95 -14.49
N GLU A 17 11.10 -7.32 -15.68
CA GLU A 17 11.52 -6.72 -16.95
C GLU A 17 10.57 -5.60 -17.41
N VAL A 18 9.34 -5.55 -16.87
CA VAL A 18 8.27 -4.64 -17.34
C VAL A 18 7.86 -3.59 -16.31
N ASP A 19 7.72 -3.96 -15.03
CA ASP A 19 7.34 -3.04 -13.95
C ASP A 19 8.08 -3.40 -12.65
N TYR A 20 9.09 -2.60 -12.29
CA TYR A 20 9.78 -2.71 -11.00
C TYR A 20 8.78 -2.46 -9.87
N SER A 21 8.52 -3.50 -9.07
CA SER A 21 7.58 -3.44 -7.95
C SER A 21 8.20 -3.98 -6.69
N TRP A 22 7.94 -3.32 -5.56
CA TRP A 22 8.48 -3.65 -4.24
C TRP A 22 7.37 -3.67 -3.19
N GLU A 23 7.68 -4.26 -2.05
CA GLU A 23 6.81 -4.35 -0.89
C GLU A 23 7.04 -3.10 -0.04
N GLU A 24 5.97 -2.36 0.24
CA GLU A 24 6.01 -1.25 1.19
C GLU A 24 5.54 -1.70 2.57
N TYR A 25 6.19 -1.11 3.58
CA TYR A 25 5.96 -1.41 4.98
C TYR A 25 5.56 -0.15 5.72
N ASP A 26 4.83 -0.31 6.81
CA ASP A 26 4.54 0.79 7.72
C ASP A 26 5.81 1.21 8.49
N ALA A 27 5.67 2.24 9.33
CA ALA A 27 6.74 2.73 10.19
C ALA A 27 7.21 1.70 11.24
N ARG A 28 6.51 0.57 11.42
CA ARG A 28 6.84 -0.55 12.32
C ARG A 28 7.46 -1.73 11.58
N GLY A 29 7.51 -1.71 10.24
CA GLY A 29 7.94 -2.83 9.41
C GLY A 29 6.84 -3.86 9.13
N ILE A 30 5.56 -3.52 9.35
CA ILE A 30 4.41 -4.35 8.99
C ILE A 30 4.12 -4.15 7.51
N TYR A 31 3.96 -5.27 6.80
CA TYR A 31 3.63 -5.24 5.37
C TYR A 31 2.30 -4.52 5.12
N LEU A 32 2.32 -3.51 4.24
CA LEU A 32 1.12 -2.78 3.83
C LEU A 32 0.60 -3.31 2.49
N CYS A 33 1.36 -3.08 1.42
CA CYS A 33 0.99 -3.51 0.08
C CYS A 33 2.19 -3.48 -0.87
N ARG A 34 2.05 -4.15 -2.01
CA ARG A 34 3.01 -4.06 -3.11
C ARG A 34 2.71 -2.84 -3.99
N VAL A 35 3.76 -2.05 -4.23
CA VAL A 35 3.73 -0.82 -5.02
C VAL A 35 4.74 -0.89 -6.17
N CYS A 36 4.65 0.06 -7.09
CA CYS A 36 5.64 0.33 -8.13
C CYS A 36 5.81 1.85 -8.26
N ASP A 37 6.79 2.31 -9.03
CA ASP A 37 7.06 3.75 -9.24
C ASP A 37 5.84 4.55 -9.70
N LYS A 38 4.87 3.89 -10.35
CA LYS A 38 3.64 4.52 -10.83
C LYS A 38 2.54 4.60 -9.78
N CYS A 39 2.44 3.62 -8.88
CA CYS A 39 1.30 3.48 -7.97
C CYS A 39 1.64 3.68 -6.49
N GLN A 40 2.91 3.82 -6.12
CA GLN A 40 3.34 4.04 -4.74
C GLN A 40 2.56 5.19 -4.09
N ASP A 41 2.64 6.40 -4.64
CA ASP A 41 1.93 7.56 -4.09
C ASP A 41 0.42 7.35 -4.00
N ALA A 42 -0.19 6.78 -5.05
CA ALA A 42 -1.62 6.56 -5.09
C ALA A 42 -2.10 5.55 -4.03
N LYS A 43 -1.36 4.45 -3.84
CA LYS A 43 -1.66 3.43 -2.84
C LYS A 43 -1.35 3.93 -1.43
N LEU A 44 -0.18 4.55 -1.23
CA LEU A 44 0.23 5.10 0.06
C LEU A 44 -0.70 6.24 0.52
N SER A 45 -1.28 7.00 -0.41
CA SER A 45 -2.29 8.02 -0.11
C SER A 45 -3.59 7.44 0.48
N MET A 46 -3.84 6.14 0.35
CA MET A 46 -4.98 5.49 1.02
C MET A 46 -4.71 5.21 2.50
N PHE A 47 -3.44 5.16 2.90
CA PHE A 47 -3.03 4.96 4.29
C PHE A 47 -2.93 6.30 5.01
N ARG A 48 -3.14 6.28 6.33
CA ARG A 48 -2.94 7.48 7.16
C ARG A 48 -1.44 7.79 7.18
N GLN A 49 -1.05 9.05 7.03
CA GLN A 49 0.37 9.44 7.10
C GLN A 49 1.08 8.99 8.38
N ALA A 50 0.34 8.89 9.49
CA ALA A 50 0.87 8.35 10.75
C ALA A 50 1.34 6.89 10.62
N VAL A 51 0.68 6.06 9.81
CA VAL A 51 1.10 4.67 9.54
C VAL A 51 2.49 4.64 8.90
N LEU A 52 2.77 5.59 8.00
CA LEU A 52 4.01 5.63 7.24
C LEU A 52 5.17 6.33 7.97
N THR A 53 4.86 7.20 8.92
CA THR A 53 5.87 8.10 9.55
C THR A 53 6.01 7.92 11.05
N ASN A 54 5.03 7.32 11.73
CA ASN A 54 4.99 7.20 13.18
C ASN A 54 4.84 5.73 13.57
N SER A 55 5.91 5.09 14.03
CA SER A 55 5.88 3.69 14.48
C SER A 55 4.94 3.44 15.66
N ASN A 56 4.50 4.49 16.37
CA ASN A 56 3.55 4.44 17.47
C ASN A 56 2.19 5.02 17.06
N TYR A 57 1.79 4.88 15.80
CA TYR A 57 0.46 5.27 15.38
C TYR A 57 -0.61 4.41 16.06
N GLU A 58 -1.71 5.04 16.44
CA GLU A 58 -2.85 4.33 17.02
C GLU A 58 -3.65 3.66 15.89
N ALA A 59 -3.58 2.33 15.85
CA ALA A 59 -4.41 1.50 14.99
C ALA A 59 -5.63 1.05 15.81
N ASP A 60 -6.68 1.88 15.85
CA ASP A 60 -8.00 1.47 16.35
C ASP A 60 -8.68 0.59 15.28
N GLU A 61 -8.05 -0.53 14.93
CA GLU A 61 -8.74 -1.59 14.21
C GLU A 61 -9.44 -2.42 15.29
N ALA A 62 -10.77 -2.40 15.29
CA ALA A 62 -11.52 -3.40 16.03
C ALA A 62 -11.08 -4.77 15.50
N ILE A 63 -10.29 -5.49 16.29
CA ILE A 63 -10.09 -6.92 16.10
C ILE A 63 -11.49 -7.52 16.12
N GLU A 64 -11.96 -8.01 14.97
CA GLU A 64 -13.17 -8.82 14.95
C GLU A 64 -12.88 -10.04 15.84
N GLU A 65 -13.55 -10.09 16.99
CA GLU A 65 -13.46 -11.20 17.93
C GLU A 65 -14.02 -12.44 17.24
N ASP A 66 -13.13 -13.29 16.75
CA ASP A 66 -13.48 -14.60 16.18
C ASP A 66 -14.24 -15.40 17.27
N SER A 67 -15.56 -15.46 17.14
CA SER A 67 -16.51 -16.08 18.07
C SER A 67 -16.81 -17.52 17.70
#